data_AF-A0A5C6ES88-F1
#
_entry.id   AF-A0A5C6ES88-F1
#
_cell.length_a   1.000
_cell.length_b   1.000
_cell.length_c   1.000
_cell.angle_alpha   90.00
_cell.angle_beta   90.00
_cell.angle_gamma   90.00
#
_symmetry.space_group_name_H-M   'P 1'
#
loop_
_entity.id
_entity.type
_entity.pdbx_description
1 polymer ?
#
loop_
_entity_poly.entity_id
_entity_poly.type
_entity_poly.pdbx_seq_one_letter_code
_entity_poly.pdbx_strand_id
1 'polypeptide(L)'
;MTSSDQIEFCGVAMVRNCYDDRTALRAFVAKHCRHFMTALERRVTEYTVPLTSDATSIKWQRLYTMCEQRDGHVDDTDTIAALETPWDIREQTAVDRVIRDNYTVLPLNRCPECFGLARTPRAQQCPWCLHRWNTADNHPMHRSGGG
;
A
#
# COMPACT_ATOMS: atom_id res chain seq x y z
N MET A 1 -28.75 -34.31 2.39
CA MET A 1 -27.55 -34.00 1.58
C MET A 1 -26.77 -32.95 2.33
N THR A 2 -25.90 -33.40 3.23
CA THR A 2 -25.05 -32.58 4.08
C THR A 2 -23.78 -32.25 3.29
N SER A 3 -23.57 -30.99 2.93
CA SER A 3 -22.26 -30.52 2.48
C SER A 3 -21.72 -29.61 3.57
N SER A 4 -20.87 -30.22 4.37
CA SER A 4 -20.27 -29.65 5.56
C SER A 4 -19.30 -28.52 5.21
N ASP A 5 -19.46 -27.41 5.92
CA ASP A 5 -18.42 -26.44 6.18
C ASP A 5 -17.20 -27.16 6.78
N GLN A 6 -16.11 -27.27 6.00
CA GLN A 6 -14.82 -27.69 6.54
C GLN A 6 -14.06 -26.44 6.99
N ILE A 7 -14.17 -26.16 8.28
CA ILE A 7 -13.24 -25.33 9.04
C ILE A 7 -11.94 -26.13 9.16
N GLU A 8 -10.89 -25.75 8.44
CA GLU A 8 -9.55 -26.31 8.64
C GLU A 8 -8.95 -25.77 9.96
N PHE A 9 -8.88 -26.67 10.93
CA PHE A 9 -8.26 -26.47 12.24
C PHE A 9 -6.75 -26.75 12.11
N CYS A 10 -5.93 -25.70 12.09
CA CYS A 10 -4.48 -25.85 12.03
C CYS A 10 -3.91 -26.14 13.44
N GLY A 11 -3.63 -27.41 13.71
CA GLY A 11 -3.05 -27.89 14.97
C GLY A 11 -1.51 -27.95 14.94
N VAL A 12 -0.90 -27.33 15.96
CA VAL A 12 0.45 -27.60 16.52
C VAL A 12 1.69 -27.22 15.68
N ALA A 13 1.91 -25.92 15.54
CA ALA A 13 3.19 -25.21 15.75
C ALA A 13 2.89 -23.71 15.59
N MET A 14 3.28 -22.87 16.55
CA MET A 14 3.06 -21.41 16.61
C MET A 14 2.43 -20.77 15.36
N VAL A 15 1.15 -20.40 15.45
CA VAL A 15 0.39 -19.72 14.38
C VAL A 15 1.07 -18.40 14.01
N ARG A 16 1.96 -18.44 13.03
CA ARG A 16 2.46 -17.29 12.27
C ARG A 16 2.00 -17.46 10.83
N ASN A 17 0.74 -17.11 10.54
CA ASN A 17 0.29 -16.57 9.24
C ASN A 17 -1.23 -16.63 9.09
N CYS A 18 -1.89 -15.51 9.39
CA CYS A 18 -3.09 -15.09 8.67
C CYS A 18 -2.72 -14.22 7.44
N TYR A 19 -1.60 -14.53 6.78
CA TYR A 19 -1.13 -13.76 5.63
C TYR A 19 -2.11 -13.93 4.47
N ASP A 20 -2.85 -12.86 4.19
CA ASP A 20 -3.69 -12.73 3.01
C ASP A 20 -2.95 -11.87 1.97
N ASP A 21 -2.44 -12.52 0.91
CA ASP A 21 -1.70 -11.85 -0.17
C ASP A 21 -2.53 -10.78 -0.86
N ARG A 22 -3.84 -11.00 -1.03
CA ARG A 22 -4.74 -10.05 -1.69
C ARG A 22 -4.87 -8.79 -0.84
N THR A 23 -5.10 -8.96 0.47
CA THR A 23 -5.20 -7.84 1.41
C THR A 23 -3.86 -7.09 1.51
N ALA A 24 -2.73 -7.82 1.58
CA ALA A 24 -1.41 -7.21 1.60
C ALA A 24 -1.09 -6.43 0.32
N LEU A 25 -1.42 -6.98 -0.85
CA LEU A 25 -1.23 -6.34 -2.14
C LEU A 25 -2.03 -5.03 -2.26
N ARG A 26 -3.32 -5.06 -1.91
CA ARG A 26 -4.17 -3.86 -1.93
C ARG A 26 -3.63 -2.76 -1.03
N ALA A 27 -3.25 -3.11 0.20
CA ALA A 27 -2.65 -2.16 1.14
C ALA A 27 -1.32 -1.58 0.62
N PHE A 28 -0.49 -2.40 -0.01
CA PHE A 28 0.78 -1.96 -0.60
C PHE A 28 0.56 -1.00 -1.78
N VAL A 29 -0.37 -1.33 -2.68
CA VAL A 29 -0.72 -0.48 -3.83
C VAL A 29 -1.31 0.85 -3.37
N ALA A 30 -2.28 0.82 -2.45
CA ALA A 30 -2.88 2.02 -1.89
C ALA A 30 -1.83 2.97 -1.27
N LYS A 31 -0.75 2.43 -0.72
CA LYS A 31 0.28 3.22 -0.03
C LYS A 31 1.43 3.67 -0.92
N HIS A 32 1.89 2.80 -1.82
CA HIS A 32 3.17 3.00 -2.53
C HIS A 32 3.01 3.24 -4.03
N CYS A 33 1.81 3.01 -4.58
CA CYS A 33 1.57 3.00 -6.02
C CYS A 33 0.57 4.07 -6.48
N ARG A 34 0.34 5.13 -5.67
CA ARG A 34 -0.58 6.23 -6.02
C ARG A 34 -0.21 6.98 -7.30
N HIS A 35 1.06 6.92 -7.72
CA HIS A 35 1.50 7.48 -8.99
C HIS A 35 0.93 6.76 -10.22
N PHE A 36 0.42 5.52 -10.08
CA PHE A 36 -0.33 4.81 -11.13
C PHE A 36 -1.82 5.18 -11.17
N MET A 37 -2.32 5.91 -10.17
CA MET A 37 -3.70 6.42 -10.19
C MET A 37 -3.89 7.46 -11.31
N THR A 38 -5.13 7.74 -11.70
CA THR A 38 -5.41 8.86 -12.60
C THR A 38 -5.36 10.19 -11.85
N ALA A 39 -5.35 11.31 -12.58
CA ALA A 39 -5.43 12.64 -11.97
C ALA A 39 -6.72 12.80 -11.15
N LEU A 40 -7.87 12.37 -11.68
CA LEU A 40 -9.14 12.39 -10.97
C LEU A 40 -9.10 11.53 -9.70
N GLU A 41 -8.60 10.30 -9.79
CA GLU A 41 -8.49 9.40 -8.62
C GLU A 41 -7.62 10.01 -7.52
N ARG A 42 -6.48 10.60 -7.86
CA ARG A 42 -5.62 11.30 -6.89
C ARG A 42 -6.30 12.54 -6.33
N ARG A 43 -6.99 13.33 -7.16
CA ARG A 43 -7.72 14.51 -6.71
C ARG A 43 -8.74 14.15 -5.63
N VAL A 44 -9.58 13.16 -5.90
CA VAL A 44 -10.67 12.82 -4.96
C VAL A 44 -10.18 12.06 -3.72
N THR A 45 -9.00 11.42 -3.76
CA THR A 45 -8.46 10.63 -2.63
C THR A 45 -7.38 11.36 -1.81
N GLU A 46 -6.52 12.15 -2.44
CA GLU A 46 -5.43 12.87 -1.78
C GLU A 46 -5.79 14.33 -1.45
N TYR A 47 -6.67 14.97 -2.24
CA TYR A 47 -6.96 16.39 -2.05
C TYR A 47 -8.05 16.63 -1.00
N THR A 48 -8.61 15.59 -0.37
CA THR A 48 -9.66 15.75 0.65
C THR A 48 -9.23 16.76 1.71
N VAL A 49 -8.01 16.66 2.23
CA VAL A 49 -7.52 17.58 3.26
C VAL A 49 -7.43 19.03 2.74
N PRO A 50 -6.73 19.37 1.64
CA PRO A 50 -6.70 20.75 1.16
C PRO A 50 -8.08 21.28 0.69
N LEU A 51 -8.98 20.42 0.19
CA LEU A 51 -10.33 20.82 -0.23
C LEU A 51 -11.27 21.12 0.94
N THR A 52 -11.19 20.36 2.03
CA THR A 52 -12.07 20.54 3.21
C THR A 52 -11.47 21.44 4.28
N SER A 53 -10.24 21.91 4.10
CA SER A 53 -9.56 22.76 5.08
C SER A 53 -9.85 24.24 4.85
N ASP A 54 -9.50 25.05 5.85
CA ASP A 54 -9.58 26.51 5.75
C ASP A 54 -8.79 27.04 4.54
N ALA A 55 -9.53 27.65 3.61
CA ALA A 55 -9.01 28.22 2.36
C ALA A 55 -8.02 29.38 2.59
N THR A 56 -7.97 29.96 3.79
CA THR A 56 -7.00 31.02 4.14
C THR A 56 -5.62 30.48 4.55
N SER A 57 -5.51 29.17 4.78
CA SER A 57 -4.24 28.56 5.19
C SER A 57 -3.25 28.46 4.02
N ILE A 58 -2.12 29.15 4.17
CA ILE A 58 -1.00 29.10 3.21
C ILE A 58 -0.52 27.65 2.99
N LYS A 59 -0.57 26.80 4.03
CA LYS A 59 -0.17 25.39 3.92
C LYS A 59 -1.07 24.64 2.92
N TRP A 60 -2.37 24.81 3.02
CA TRP A 60 -3.34 24.12 2.17
C TRP A 60 -3.33 24.67 0.75
N GLN A 61 -3.16 25.98 0.58
CA GLN A 61 -2.97 26.59 -0.74
C GLN A 61 -1.72 26.07 -1.46
N ARG A 62 -0.59 25.95 -0.75
CA ARG A 62 0.64 25.37 -1.30
C ARG A 62 0.45 23.90 -1.69
N LEU A 63 -0.22 23.12 -0.84
CA LEU A 63 -0.49 21.72 -1.12
C LEU A 63 -1.38 21.58 -2.35
N TYR A 64 -2.47 22.35 -2.43
CA TYR A 64 -3.36 22.39 -3.61
C TYR A 64 -2.57 22.73 -4.89
N THR A 65 -1.76 23.79 -4.85
CA THR A 65 -0.94 24.21 -6.01
C THR A 65 0.04 23.13 -6.46
N MET A 66 0.75 22.50 -5.52
CA MET A 66 1.68 21.41 -5.81
C MET A 66 0.96 20.23 -6.48
N CYS A 67 -0.23 19.90 -5.97
CA CYS A 67 -1.04 18.83 -6.50
C CYS A 67 -1.57 19.16 -7.92
N GLU A 68 -2.09 20.37 -8.18
CA GLU A 68 -2.47 20.84 -9.53
C GLU A 68 -1.31 20.74 -10.53
N GLN A 69 -0.11 21.17 -10.12
CA GLN A 69 1.08 21.13 -10.98
C GLN A 69 1.52 19.70 -11.31
N ARG A 70 1.34 18.77 -10.37
CA ARG A 70 1.70 17.36 -10.54
C ARG A 70 0.72 16.61 -11.44
N ASP A 71 -0.58 16.85 -11.24
CA ASP A 71 -1.64 16.01 -11.80
C ASP A 71 -2.33 16.62 -13.01
N GLY A 72 -2.13 17.91 -13.25
CA GLY A 72 -2.95 18.69 -14.15
C GLY A 72 -4.28 19.08 -13.51
N HIS A 73 -4.92 20.09 -14.07
CA HIS A 73 -6.24 20.50 -13.62
C HIS A 73 -7.27 19.43 -14.00
N VAL A 74 -8.14 19.09 -13.05
CA VAL A 74 -9.31 18.24 -13.27
C VAL A 74 -10.52 19.10 -12.99
N ASP A 75 -11.52 19.03 -13.86
CA ASP A 75 -12.72 19.84 -13.75
C ASP A 75 -13.41 19.61 -12.39
N ASP A 76 -13.92 20.69 -11.80
CA ASP A 76 -14.59 20.61 -10.51
C ASP A 76 -15.90 19.83 -10.61
N THR A 77 -16.57 19.81 -11.78
CA THR A 77 -17.78 19.01 -12.02
C THR A 77 -17.48 17.52 -11.90
N ASP A 78 -16.40 17.05 -12.52
CA ASP A 78 -15.95 15.65 -12.45
C ASP A 78 -15.54 15.28 -11.02
N THR A 79 -14.89 16.23 -10.33
CA THR A 79 -14.49 16.07 -8.93
C THR A 79 -15.71 15.91 -8.02
N ILE A 80 -16.70 16.79 -8.14
CA ILE A 80 -17.93 16.77 -7.35
C ILE A 80 -18.73 15.49 -7.62
N ALA A 81 -18.89 15.09 -8.89
CA ALA A 81 -19.58 13.87 -9.26
C ALA A 81 -18.90 12.62 -8.65
N ALA A 82 -17.57 12.57 -8.68
CA ALA A 82 -16.84 11.47 -8.06
C ALA A 82 -17.00 11.47 -6.52
N LEU A 83 -17.08 12.63 -5.87
CA LEU A 83 -17.28 12.72 -4.41
C LEU A 83 -18.63 12.20 -3.93
N GLU A 84 -19.61 11.97 -4.81
CA GLU A 84 -20.86 11.25 -4.48
C GLU A 84 -20.59 9.80 -4.04
N THR A 85 -19.50 9.20 -4.53
CA THR A 85 -19.08 7.87 -4.11
C THR A 85 -18.32 7.94 -2.78
N PRO A 86 -18.60 7.05 -1.81
CA PRO A 86 -17.84 6.99 -0.56
C PRO A 86 -16.34 6.82 -0.77
N TRP A 87 -15.54 7.39 0.15
CA TRP A 87 -14.08 7.43 0.03
C TRP A 87 -13.45 6.04 -0.05
N ASP A 88 -13.90 5.10 0.77
CA ASP A 88 -13.42 3.73 0.82
C ASP A 88 -13.68 2.98 -0.49
N ILE A 89 -14.86 3.17 -1.09
CA ILE A 89 -15.22 2.58 -2.38
C ILE A 89 -14.37 3.17 -3.50
N ARG A 90 -14.15 4.49 -3.51
CA ARG A 90 -13.27 5.15 -4.49
C ARG A 90 -11.83 4.67 -4.39
N GLU A 91 -11.29 4.59 -3.17
CA GLU A 91 -9.93 4.12 -2.96
C GLU A 91 -9.78 2.65 -3.41
N GLN A 92 -10.71 1.77 -3.03
CA GLN A 92 -10.70 0.37 -3.44
C GLN A 92 -10.80 0.21 -4.96
N THR A 93 -11.69 0.98 -5.60
CA THR A 93 -11.86 0.95 -7.06
C THR A 93 -10.59 1.38 -7.78
N ALA A 94 -9.95 2.48 -7.32
CA ALA A 94 -8.69 2.95 -7.88
C ALA A 94 -7.56 1.92 -7.68
N VAL A 95 -7.47 1.31 -6.49
CA VAL A 95 -6.47 0.28 -6.18
C VAL A 95 -6.67 -0.97 -7.05
N ASP A 96 -7.89 -1.46 -7.17
CA ASP A 96 -8.21 -2.63 -7.98
C ASP A 96 -7.93 -2.36 -9.48
N ARG A 97 -8.23 -1.15 -9.96
CA ARG A 97 -7.84 -0.70 -11.31
C ARG A 97 -6.33 -0.71 -11.48
N VAL A 98 -5.57 -0.11 -10.56
CA VAL A 98 -4.11 -0.08 -10.62
C VAL A 98 -3.52 -1.49 -10.66
N ILE A 99 -4.02 -2.39 -9.82
CA ILE A 99 -3.61 -3.80 -9.81
C ILE A 99 -3.88 -4.43 -11.18
N ARG A 100 -5.11 -4.32 -11.69
CA ARG A 100 -5.52 -4.92 -12.96
C ARG A 100 -4.68 -4.43 -14.14
N ASP A 101 -4.45 -3.12 -14.22
CA ASP A 101 -3.87 -2.49 -15.41
C ASP A 101 -2.33 -2.43 -15.37
N ASN A 102 -1.71 -2.52 -14.19
CA ASN A 102 -0.27 -2.27 -14.01
C ASN A 102 0.48 -3.39 -13.27
N TYR A 103 -0.14 -4.54 -13.00
CA TYR A 103 0.43 -5.59 -12.13
C TYR A 103 1.92 -5.90 -12.40
N THR A 104 2.28 -6.04 -13.68
CA THR A 104 3.62 -6.43 -14.12
C THR A 104 4.69 -5.37 -13.91
N VAL A 105 4.31 -4.10 -13.75
CA VAL A 105 5.23 -2.98 -13.53
C VAL A 105 5.16 -2.43 -12.10
N LEU A 106 4.31 -3.02 -11.25
CA LEU A 106 4.26 -2.65 -9.83
C LEU A 106 5.60 -3.00 -9.16
N PRO A 107 6.15 -2.10 -8.32
CA PRO A 107 7.42 -2.33 -7.62
C PRO A 107 7.22 -3.24 -6.40
N LEU A 108 6.66 -4.43 -6.62
CA LEU A 108 6.39 -5.41 -5.59
C LEU A 108 7.72 -5.96 -5.06
N ASN A 109 7.94 -5.83 -3.76
CA ASN A 109 9.08 -6.40 -3.08
C ASN A 109 8.60 -7.58 -2.22
N ARG A 110 8.98 -8.80 -2.60
CA ARG A 110 8.57 -10.02 -1.91
C ARG A 110 9.76 -10.64 -1.18
N CYS A 111 9.51 -11.19 -0.01
CA CYS A 111 10.52 -11.89 0.76
C CYS A 111 11.03 -13.12 -0.04
N PRO A 112 12.35 -13.34 -0.14
CA PRO A 112 12.88 -14.52 -0.83
C PRO A 112 12.59 -15.83 -0.09
N GLU A 113 12.39 -15.79 1.22
CA GLU A 113 12.15 -16.98 2.06
C GLU A 113 10.69 -17.42 2.05
N CYS A 114 9.75 -16.49 2.26
CA CYS A 114 8.32 -16.81 2.44
C CYS A 114 7.41 -16.22 1.36
N PHE A 115 7.96 -15.51 0.37
CA PHE A 115 7.25 -14.84 -0.72
C PHE A 115 6.21 -13.77 -0.31
N GLY A 116 6.07 -13.50 0.99
CA GLY A 116 5.18 -12.49 1.53
C GLY A 116 5.63 -11.08 1.14
N LEU A 117 4.66 -10.20 0.90
CA LEU A 117 4.92 -8.83 0.45
C LEU A 117 5.58 -7.99 1.57
N ALA A 118 6.69 -7.33 1.25
CA ALA A 118 7.42 -6.51 2.18
C ALA A 118 6.68 -5.18 2.46
N ARG A 119 7.03 -4.51 3.57
CA ARG A 119 6.35 -3.28 4.00
C ARG A 119 6.48 -2.10 3.05
N THR A 120 7.54 -2.05 2.25
CA THR A 120 7.81 -1.00 1.27
C THR A 120 8.59 -1.60 0.09
N PRO A 121 8.61 -0.96 -1.09
CA PRO A 121 9.41 -1.41 -2.23
C PRO A 121 10.91 -1.60 -1.92
N ARG A 122 11.45 -0.90 -0.92
CA ARG A 122 12.88 -0.92 -0.57
C ARG A 122 13.19 -1.65 0.74
N ALA A 123 12.20 -2.28 1.37
CA ALA A 123 12.42 -3.01 2.61
C ALA A 123 13.37 -4.19 2.41
N GLN A 124 14.23 -4.44 3.39
CA GLN A 124 15.20 -5.55 3.39
C GLN A 124 14.95 -6.55 4.53
N GLN A 125 13.76 -6.48 5.14
CA GLN A 125 13.33 -7.37 6.21
C GLN A 125 11.85 -7.73 6.01
N CYS A 126 11.54 -9.02 6.11
CA CYS A 126 10.19 -9.54 6.00
C CYS A 126 9.40 -9.20 7.27
N PRO A 127 8.21 -8.59 7.20
CA PRO A 127 7.35 -8.42 8.38
C PRO A 127 6.70 -9.73 8.84
N TRP A 128 6.66 -10.76 7.98
CA TRP A 128 5.96 -12.03 8.21
C TRP A 128 6.87 -13.08 8.87
N CYS A 129 7.95 -13.46 8.17
CA CYS A 129 8.91 -14.48 8.65
C CYS A 129 10.16 -13.88 9.33
N LEU A 130 10.30 -12.54 9.35
CA LEU A 130 11.45 -11.82 9.91
C LEU A 130 12.80 -12.05 9.21
N HIS A 131 12.85 -12.82 8.13
CA HIS A 131 14.04 -12.99 7.29
C HIS A 131 14.57 -11.62 6.82
N ARG A 132 15.89 -11.47 6.85
CA ARG A 132 16.63 -10.27 6.41
C ARG A 132 17.46 -10.63 5.19
N TRP A 133 17.40 -9.80 4.17
CA TRP A 133 18.19 -9.93 2.95
C TRP A 133 19.03 -8.68 2.69
N ASN A 134 19.41 -7.99 3.78
CA ASN A 134 20.46 -6.98 3.70
C ASN A 134 21.81 -7.68 3.55
N THR A 135 22.75 -7.06 2.83
CA THR A 135 24.10 -7.61 2.61
C THR A 135 25.08 -7.27 3.74
N ALA A 136 24.63 -6.58 4.80
CA ALA A 136 25.47 -6.12 5.90
C ALA A 136 25.60 -7.15 7.04
N ASP A 137 24.76 -8.18 7.07
CA ASP A 137 24.77 -9.23 8.10
C ASP A 137 25.96 -10.23 7.96
N ASN A 138 26.88 -10.00 7.01
CA ASN A 138 28.12 -10.77 6.83
C ASN A 138 29.31 -10.25 7.67
N HIS A 139 29.05 -9.54 8.78
CA HIS A 139 30.13 -9.21 9.71
C HIS A 139 30.33 -10.39 10.69
N PRO A 140 31.45 -11.12 10.64
CA PRO A 140 31.73 -12.14 11.63
C PRO A 140 31.82 -11.45 12.99
N MET A 141 30.86 -11.75 13.88
CA MET A 141 31.03 -11.44 15.30
C MET A 141 32.22 -12.25 15.80
N HIS A 142 33.41 -11.67 15.76
CA HIS A 142 34.54 -12.12 16.55
C HIS A 142 34.13 -12.03 18.02
N ARG A 143 33.64 -13.14 18.57
CA ARG A 143 33.55 -13.31 20.03
C ARG A 143 34.98 -13.42 20.54
N SER A 144 35.53 -12.29 20.96
CA SER A 144 36.72 -12.24 21.80
C SER A 144 36.40 -13.01 23.08
N GLY A 145 37.03 -14.18 23.25
CA GLY A 145 37.11 -14.82 24.55
C GLY A 145 37.90 -13.93 25.49
N GLY A 146 37.31 -13.62 26.64
CA GLY A 146 38.02 -13.08 27.81
C GLY A 146 38.00 -14.15 28.88
N GLY A 147 39.19 -14.63 29.24
CA GLY A 147 39.41 -15.57 30.34
C GLY A 147 39.53 -14.89 31.70
#